data_AF-A0A847G3V2-F1
#
_entry.id   AF-A0A847G3V2-F1
#
_cell.length_a   1.000
_cell.length_b   1.000
_cell.length_c   1.000
_cell.angle_alpha   90.00
_cell.angle_beta   90.00
_cell.angle_gamma   90.00
#
_symmetry.space_group_name_H-M   'P 1'
#
loop_
_entity.id
_entity.type
_entity.pdbx_description
1 polymer ?
#
loop_
_entity_poly.entity_id
_entity_poly.type
_entity_poly.pdbx_seq_one_letter_code
_entity_poly.pdbx_strand_id
1 'polypeptide(L)'
;MENSNREKLRAHNIIWNASDDYSYQPDFEGYDSQGRATLYGNYITGAVHKFYDYSIIQEFFARLKTDPEHAFYEDLTWIGLENCAFRKGLRERPVLENLRREYSNKVINRQIPPCYYYLIDEIKMAHFHRVLGEESEAREKVASILNELEFDESLNTEQIIEKVQNIIDTYFAVSNPRYGRNLLSAIFSSKNKLQIGNPFLKLRRAKLPSRSRNNESSEVRENKKKEGNKTLWRGFMEYTNKKSRENIQNLYGNSLLTEAQIQTLESTLCVDNHKGCHLHFTRGDYSQKSLMGTEANYRLKAAIDQRELNRDFFHSNITINTNTIIKLTNIIKNTMLVDL
;
A
#
# COMPACT_ATOMS: atom_id res chain seq x y z
N MET A 1 17.54 -1.44 9.01
CA MET A 1 17.02 -1.05 7.67
C MET A 1 16.22 -2.17 7.02
N GLU A 2 16.70 -3.41 7.03
CA GLU A 2 16.00 -4.57 6.44
C GLU A 2 14.62 -4.87 7.07
N ASN A 3 14.51 -4.81 8.40
CA ASN A 3 13.23 -5.03 9.10
C ASN A 3 12.16 -3.99 8.74
N SER A 4 12.55 -2.72 8.51
CA SER A 4 11.64 -1.65 8.12
C SER A 4 11.11 -1.85 6.68
N ASN A 5 11.92 -2.39 5.78
CA ASN A 5 11.47 -2.70 4.42
C ASN A 5 10.51 -3.91 4.42
N ARG A 6 10.77 -4.91 5.27
CA ARG A 6 9.88 -6.07 5.43
C ARG A 6 8.51 -5.69 6.00
N GLU A 7 8.47 -4.85 7.03
CA GLU A 7 7.19 -4.38 7.59
C GLU A 7 6.43 -3.50 6.61
N LYS A 8 7.13 -2.72 5.77
CA LYS A 8 6.48 -1.98 4.68
C LYS A 8 5.82 -2.89 3.66
N LEU A 9 6.52 -3.93 3.19
CA LEU A 9 5.95 -4.94 2.29
C LEU A 9 4.77 -5.66 2.95
N ARG A 10 4.85 -5.94 4.26
CA ARG A 10 3.76 -6.54 5.01
C ARG A 10 2.53 -5.62 5.06
N ALA A 11 2.71 -4.33 5.32
CA ALA A 11 1.62 -3.36 5.28
C ALA A 11 0.94 -3.35 3.90
N HIS A 12 1.71 -3.29 2.81
CA HIS A 12 1.17 -3.32 1.45
C HIS A 12 0.39 -4.61 1.17
N ASN A 13 0.94 -5.77 1.55
CA ASN A 13 0.25 -7.05 1.36
C ASN A 13 -1.11 -7.11 2.07
N ILE A 14 -1.21 -6.54 3.27
CA ILE A 14 -2.48 -6.45 4.01
C ILE A 14 -3.44 -5.52 3.27
N ILE A 15 -2.96 -4.35 2.83
CA ILE A 15 -3.77 -3.35 2.12
C ILE A 15 -4.30 -3.94 0.80
N TRP A 16 -3.44 -4.54 -0.03
CA TRP A 16 -3.82 -5.19 -1.29
C TRP A 16 -4.83 -6.31 -1.09
N ASN A 17 -4.65 -7.12 -0.05
CA ASN A 17 -5.61 -8.17 0.28
C ASN A 17 -6.96 -7.63 0.75
N ALA A 18 -7.00 -6.45 1.37
CA ALA A 18 -8.24 -5.82 1.82
C ALA A 18 -8.91 -5.03 0.69
N SER A 19 -8.13 -4.45 -0.23
CA SER A 19 -8.62 -3.69 -1.38
C SER A 19 -9.09 -4.57 -2.55
N ASP A 20 -8.67 -5.84 -2.58
CA ASP A 20 -8.76 -6.75 -3.74
C ASP A 20 -8.09 -6.16 -5.00
N ASP A 21 -7.11 -5.27 -4.81
CA ASP A 21 -6.37 -4.60 -5.88
C ASP A 21 -4.87 -4.53 -5.56
N TYR A 22 -4.08 -5.34 -6.27
CA TYR A 22 -2.62 -5.40 -6.15
C TYR A 22 -1.89 -4.32 -6.97
N SER A 23 -2.62 -3.58 -7.82
CA SER A 23 -2.07 -2.43 -8.55
C SER A 23 -2.14 -1.14 -7.74
N TYR A 24 -3.00 -1.10 -6.71
CA TYR A 24 -3.13 0.01 -5.79
C TYR A 24 -1.80 0.34 -5.11
N GLN A 25 -1.41 1.62 -5.12
CA GLN A 25 -0.27 2.10 -4.33
C GLN A 25 -0.81 2.82 -3.09
N PRO A 26 -0.65 2.23 -1.89
CA PRO A 26 -1.22 2.83 -0.69
C PRO A 26 -0.54 4.15 -0.33
N ASP A 27 -1.34 5.20 -0.16
CA ASP A 27 -0.86 6.51 0.30
C ASP A 27 -0.64 6.53 1.83
N PHE A 28 -1.31 5.63 2.55
CA PHE A 28 -1.33 5.57 4.01
C PHE A 28 -1.01 4.15 4.50
N GLU A 29 -0.15 4.06 5.51
CA GLU A 29 0.31 2.80 6.10
C GLU A 29 0.22 2.90 7.63
N GLY A 30 -0.29 1.85 8.29
CA GLY A 30 -0.44 1.80 9.73
C GLY A 30 0.68 1.00 10.41
N TYR A 31 1.35 1.60 11.39
CA TYR A 31 2.40 0.94 12.18
C TYR A 31 2.19 1.10 13.69
N ASP A 32 2.65 0.11 14.46
CA ASP A 32 2.70 0.19 15.92
C ASP A 32 3.96 0.94 16.41
N SER A 33 4.09 1.14 17.71
CA SER A 33 5.22 1.85 18.33
C SER A 33 6.57 1.14 18.13
N GLN A 34 6.54 -0.13 17.75
CA GLN A 34 7.73 -0.93 17.41
C GLN A 34 8.01 -0.95 15.90
N GLY A 35 7.24 -0.20 15.10
CA GLY A 35 7.38 -0.11 13.66
C GLY A 35 6.87 -1.35 12.91
N ARG A 36 6.03 -2.19 13.55
CA ARG A 36 5.41 -3.36 12.91
C ARG A 36 4.10 -2.95 12.25
N ALA A 37 3.83 -3.50 11.07
CA ALA A 37 2.61 -3.22 10.34
C ALA A 37 1.38 -3.68 11.15
N THR A 38 0.44 -2.78 11.39
CA THR A 38 -0.79 -3.11 12.12
C THR A 38 -1.74 -3.87 11.20
N LEU A 39 -2.23 -5.03 11.63
CA LEU A 39 -3.14 -5.83 10.80
C LEU A 39 -4.46 -5.10 10.56
N TYR A 40 -5.08 -4.60 11.63
CA TYR A 40 -6.35 -3.90 11.55
C TYR A 40 -6.25 -2.55 10.82
N GLY A 41 -5.29 -1.69 11.19
CA GLY A 41 -5.14 -0.37 10.57
C GLY A 41 -4.89 -0.45 9.06
N ASN A 42 -4.00 -1.34 8.62
CA ASN A 42 -3.75 -1.55 7.20
C ASN A 42 -4.92 -2.24 6.48
N TYR A 43 -5.68 -3.11 7.17
CA TYR A 43 -6.92 -3.64 6.59
C TYR A 43 -7.92 -2.51 6.29
N ILE A 44 -8.10 -1.58 7.22
CA ILE A 44 -9.03 -0.45 7.06
C ILE A 44 -8.62 0.42 5.85
N THR A 45 -7.33 0.70 5.66
CA THR A 45 -6.86 1.42 4.46
C THR A 45 -7.31 0.74 3.17
N GLY A 46 -7.13 -0.58 3.06
CA GLY A 46 -7.57 -1.33 1.87
C GLY A 46 -9.09 -1.45 1.77
N ALA A 47 -9.79 -1.61 2.89
CA ALA A 47 -11.25 -1.67 2.91
C ALA A 47 -11.88 -0.35 2.45
N VAL A 48 -11.29 0.80 2.79
CA VAL A 48 -11.74 2.10 2.27
C VAL A 48 -11.61 2.13 0.74
N HIS A 49 -10.49 1.66 0.20
CA HIS A 49 -10.30 1.56 -1.25
C HIS A 49 -11.30 0.61 -1.93
N LYS A 50 -11.65 -0.51 -1.28
CA LYS A 50 -12.60 -1.50 -1.82
C LYS A 50 -14.03 -0.99 -1.84
N PHE A 51 -14.48 -0.40 -0.74
CA PHE A 51 -15.90 -0.14 -0.52
C PHE A 51 -16.37 1.27 -0.92
N TYR A 52 -15.42 2.18 -1.16
CA TYR A 52 -15.70 3.57 -1.48
C TYR A 52 -14.95 3.97 -2.75
N ASP A 53 -15.49 4.95 -3.47
CA ASP A 53 -14.77 5.58 -4.58
C ASP A 53 -13.55 6.34 -4.05
N TYR A 54 -12.40 5.66 -4.04
CA TYR A 54 -11.16 6.20 -3.52
C TYR A 54 -10.68 7.41 -4.32
N SER A 55 -11.08 7.57 -5.59
CA SER A 55 -10.68 8.71 -6.40
C SER A 55 -11.23 10.03 -5.85
N ILE A 56 -12.48 10.00 -5.35
CA ILE A 56 -13.11 11.17 -4.72
C ILE A 56 -12.47 11.46 -3.35
N ILE A 57 -12.12 10.42 -2.58
CA ILE A 57 -11.41 10.57 -1.31
C ILE A 57 -10.01 11.18 -1.54
N GLN A 58 -9.29 10.71 -2.55
CA GLN A 58 -7.99 11.25 -2.94
C GLN A 58 -8.09 12.71 -3.38
N GLU A 59 -9.12 13.07 -4.16
CA GLU A 59 -9.35 14.46 -4.55
C GLU A 59 -9.63 15.35 -3.34
N PHE A 60 -10.43 14.86 -2.38
CA PHE A 60 -10.70 15.55 -1.13
C PHE A 60 -9.41 15.79 -0.33
N PHE A 61 -8.58 14.76 -0.12
CA PHE A 61 -7.29 14.92 0.56
C PHE A 61 -6.31 15.82 -0.21
N ALA A 62 -6.25 15.72 -1.53
CA ALA A 62 -5.43 16.58 -2.36
C ALA A 62 -5.81 18.07 -2.19
N ARG A 63 -7.10 18.36 -1.99
CA ARG A 63 -7.58 19.72 -1.74
C ARG A 63 -7.28 20.20 -0.33
N LEU A 64 -7.41 19.34 0.68
CA LEU A 64 -7.04 19.69 2.05
C LEU A 64 -5.59 20.18 2.11
N LYS A 65 -4.67 19.61 1.32
CA LYS A 65 -3.25 20.01 1.25
C LYS A 65 -2.98 21.48 0.89
N THR A 66 -3.99 22.22 0.43
CA THR A 66 -3.89 23.69 0.32
C THR A 66 -3.79 24.39 1.68
N ASP A 67 -4.25 23.73 2.75
CA ASP A 67 -4.17 24.22 4.12
C ASP A 67 -2.91 23.69 4.85
N PRO A 68 -2.16 24.52 5.57
CA PRO A 68 -1.05 24.08 6.41
C PRO A 68 -1.44 23.03 7.47
N GLU A 69 -2.68 23.01 7.92
CA GLU A 69 -3.23 22.08 8.92
C GLU A 69 -3.93 20.88 8.27
N HIS A 70 -3.73 20.62 6.97
CA HIS A 70 -4.40 19.51 6.26
C HIS A 70 -4.30 18.15 6.96
N ALA A 71 -3.16 17.85 7.60
CA ALA A 71 -2.93 16.61 8.32
C ALA A 71 -3.92 16.41 9.48
N PHE A 72 -4.38 17.49 10.12
CA PHE A 72 -5.42 17.43 11.15
C PHE A 72 -6.73 16.89 10.57
N TYR A 73 -7.14 17.43 9.43
CA TYR A 73 -8.40 17.08 8.76
C TYR A 73 -8.32 15.70 8.09
N GLU A 74 -7.17 15.31 7.56
CA GLU A 74 -6.92 13.95 7.05
C GLU A 74 -7.07 12.92 8.17
N ASP A 75 -6.42 13.13 9.32
CA ASP A 75 -6.54 12.22 10.47
C ASP A 75 -7.98 12.13 10.99
N LEU A 76 -8.69 13.27 11.07
CA LEU A 76 -10.11 13.31 11.46
C LEU A 76 -10.97 12.46 10.50
N THR A 77 -10.73 12.61 9.20
CA THR A 77 -11.46 11.86 8.16
C THR A 77 -11.22 10.36 8.29
N TRP A 78 -9.99 9.94 8.59
CA TRP A 78 -9.64 8.54 8.77
C TRP A 78 -10.36 7.88 9.96
N ILE A 79 -10.66 8.62 11.03
CA ILE A 79 -11.45 8.10 12.16
C ILE A 79 -12.89 7.79 11.69
N GLY A 80 -13.50 8.66 10.89
CA GLY A 80 -14.84 8.41 10.36
C GLY A 80 -14.88 7.29 9.33
N LEU A 81 -13.89 7.24 8.43
CA LEU A 81 -13.73 6.19 7.43
C LEU A 81 -13.51 4.80 8.06
N GLU A 82 -12.78 4.73 9.18
CA GLU A 82 -12.57 3.49 9.92
C GLU A 82 -13.90 2.83 10.29
N ASN A 83 -14.85 3.60 10.83
CA ASN A 83 -16.07 3.04 11.38
C ASN A 83 -16.97 2.46 10.28
N CYS A 84 -17.12 3.18 9.17
CA CYS A 84 -17.99 2.75 8.08
C CYS A 84 -17.33 1.63 7.23
N ALA A 85 -16.01 1.68 7.01
CA ALA A 85 -15.28 0.61 6.34
C ALA A 85 -15.27 -0.69 7.16
N PHE A 86 -15.13 -0.58 8.49
CA PHE A 86 -15.24 -1.72 9.41
C PHE A 86 -16.63 -2.39 9.29
N ARG A 87 -17.71 -1.61 9.37
CA ARG A 87 -19.09 -2.15 9.31
C ARG A 87 -19.35 -2.91 8.00
N LYS A 88 -18.94 -2.33 6.86
CA LYS A 88 -19.03 -3.03 5.56
C LYS A 88 -18.18 -4.30 5.52
N GLY A 89 -16.94 -4.22 6.00
CA GLY A 89 -16.01 -5.34 6.03
C GLY A 89 -16.45 -6.50 6.92
N LEU A 90 -17.18 -6.21 8.01
CA LEU A 90 -17.61 -7.21 8.99
C LEU A 90 -18.48 -8.31 8.37
N ARG A 91 -19.29 -7.97 7.36
CA ARG A 91 -20.14 -8.92 6.63
C ARG A 91 -19.33 -9.97 5.87
N GLU A 92 -18.16 -9.60 5.36
CA GLU A 92 -17.26 -10.49 4.61
C GLU A 92 -16.26 -11.20 5.53
N ARG A 93 -15.83 -10.53 6.61
CA ARG A 93 -14.73 -11.00 7.48
C ARG A 93 -15.11 -10.84 8.96
N PRO A 94 -15.80 -11.81 9.57
CA PRO A 94 -16.21 -11.72 10.98
C PRO A 94 -15.06 -11.55 11.98
N VAL A 95 -13.85 -12.01 11.63
CA VAL A 95 -12.63 -11.85 12.46
C VAL A 95 -12.30 -10.38 12.75
N LEU A 96 -12.82 -9.44 11.95
CA LEU A 96 -12.58 -8.01 12.12
C LEU A 96 -13.05 -7.50 13.47
N GLU A 97 -14.08 -8.09 14.08
CA GLU A 97 -14.55 -7.67 15.41
C GLU A 97 -13.44 -7.84 16.46
N ASN A 98 -12.81 -9.01 16.48
CA ASN A 98 -11.69 -9.29 17.38
C ASN A 98 -10.48 -8.41 17.04
N LEU A 99 -10.17 -8.24 15.75
CA LEU A 99 -9.05 -7.39 15.32
C LEU A 99 -9.26 -5.91 15.71
N ARG A 100 -10.49 -5.40 15.60
CA ARG A 100 -10.84 -4.04 16.02
C ARG A 100 -10.70 -3.88 17.52
N ARG A 101 -11.20 -4.84 18.32
CA ARG A 101 -11.04 -4.82 19.79
C ARG A 101 -9.56 -4.89 20.20
N GLU A 102 -8.77 -5.76 19.59
CA GLU A 102 -7.32 -5.84 19.84
C GLU A 102 -6.60 -4.53 19.47
N TYR A 103 -6.96 -3.94 18.33
CA TYR A 103 -6.40 -2.66 17.91
C TYR A 103 -6.79 -1.54 18.88
N SER A 104 -8.04 -1.50 19.32
CA SER A 104 -8.56 -0.54 20.31
C SER A 104 -7.74 -0.60 21.60
N ASN A 105 -7.52 -1.81 22.13
CA ASN A 105 -6.67 -2.04 23.30
C ASN A 105 -5.22 -1.55 23.08
N LYS A 106 -4.65 -1.75 21.89
CA LYS A 106 -3.31 -1.26 21.55
C LYS A 106 -3.24 0.26 21.50
N VAL A 107 -4.31 0.92 21.03
CA VAL A 107 -4.40 2.38 21.01
C VAL A 107 -4.41 2.93 22.43
N ILE A 108 -5.31 2.42 23.29
CA ILE A 108 -5.46 2.86 24.68
C ILE A 108 -4.17 2.64 25.48
N ASN A 109 -3.55 1.47 25.32
CA ASN A 109 -2.28 1.13 25.98
C ASN A 109 -1.05 1.78 25.35
N ARG A 110 -1.21 2.77 24.45
CA ARG A 110 -0.12 3.51 23.80
C ARG A 110 0.90 2.62 23.07
N GLN A 111 0.46 1.45 22.62
CA GLN A 111 1.24 0.57 21.73
C GLN A 111 1.13 1.01 20.27
N ILE A 112 0.15 1.87 19.95
CA ILE A 112 0.09 2.61 18.69
C ILE A 112 0.57 4.04 18.95
N PRO A 113 1.41 4.62 18.08
CA PRO A 113 1.86 5.99 18.25
C PRO A 113 0.67 6.96 18.37
N PRO A 114 0.76 7.95 19.28
CA PRO A 114 -0.26 8.98 19.38
C PRO A 114 -0.34 9.81 18.10
N CYS A 115 -1.51 10.36 17.82
CA CYS A 115 -1.65 11.32 16.72
C CYS A 115 -0.86 12.59 17.02
N TYR A 116 -0.41 13.29 15.97
CA TYR A 116 0.40 14.51 16.12
C TYR A 116 -0.37 15.62 16.84
N TYR A 117 -1.67 15.74 16.53
CA TYR A 117 -2.55 16.72 17.14
C TYR A 117 -3.24 16.12 18.37
N TYR A 118 -3.10 16.80 19.52
CA TYR A 118 -3.69 16.36 20.79
C TYR A 118 -5.20 16.10 20.69
N LEU A 119 -5.94 17.00 20.02
CA LEU A 119 -7.39 16.84 19.87
C LEU A 119 -7.77 15.62 19.00
N ILE A 120 -7.01 15.34 17.94
CA ILE A 120 -7.20 14.13 17.13
C ILE A 120 -6.90 12.88 17.97
N ASP A 121 -5.82 12.91 18.75
CA ASP A 121 -5.48 11.81 19.65
C ASP A 121 -6.59 11.55 20.68
N GLU A 122 -7.16 12.60 21.27
CA GLU A 122 -8.30 12.52 22.20
C GLU A 122 -9.55 11.96 21.53
N ILE A 123 -9.92 12.43 20.33
CA ILE A 123 -11.06 11.89 19.56
C ILE A 123 -10.83 10.41 19.24
N LYS A 124 -9.61 10.04 18.83
CA LYS A 124 -9.24 8.66 18.51
C LYS A 124 -9.30 7.76 19.74
N MET A 125 -8.82 8.21 20.90
CA MET A 125 -8.95 7.47 22.16
C MET A 125 -10.42 7.28 22.53
N ALA A 126 -11.22 8.35 22.47
CA ALA A 126 -12.64 8.30 22.79
C ALA A 126 -13.40 7.30 21.89
N HIS A 127 -13.08 7.30 20.60
CA HIS A 127 -13.61 6.35 19.63
C HIS A 127 -13.31 4.90 20.04
N PHE A 128 -12.05 4.58 20.35
CA PHE A 128 -11.66 3.22 20.67
C PHE A 128 -12.09 2.74 22.07
N HIS A 129 -12.28 3.65 23.05
CA HIS A 129 -12.99 3.31 24.29
C HIS A 129 -14.44 2.93 24.02
N ARG A 130 -15.15 3.70 23.17
CA ARG A 130 -16.53 3.39 22.77
C ARG A 130 -16.65 2.05 22.07
N VAL A 131 -15.69 1.71 21.20
CA VAL A 131 -15.62 0.40 20.52
C VAL A 131 -15.47 -0.76 21.52
N LEU A 132 -14.75 -0.55 22.63
CA LEU A 132 -14.63 -1.56 23.69
C LEU A 132 -15.88 -1.64 24.59
N GLY A 133 -16.78 -0.65 24.52
CA GLY A 133 -17.92 -0.52 25.42
C GLY A 133 -17.56 0.13 26.76
N GLU A 134 -16.42 0.82 26.83
CA GLU A 134 -15.96 1.53 28.01
C GLU A 134 -16.45 2.98 28.00
N GLU A 135 -16.72 3.54 29.18
CA GLU A 135 -17.00 4.97 29.31
C GLU A 135 -15.73 5.77 29.01
N SER A 136 -15.83 6.71 28.06
CA SER A 136 -14.74 7.62 27.76
C SER A 136 -14.84 8.86 28.64
N GLU A 137 -13.76 9.23 29.32
CA GLU A 137 -13.63 10.51 30.03
C GLU A 137 -13.50 11.74 29.09
N ALA A 138 -13.86 11.58 27.82
CA ALA A 138 -13.74 12.64 26.83
C ALA A 138 -14.65 13.83 27.16
N ARG A 139 -14.16 15.03 26.81
CA ARG A 139 -14.93 16.27 26.94
C ARG A 139 -16.22 16.19 26.13
N GLU A 140 -17.28 16.86 26.59
CA GLU A 140 -18.59 16.88 25.91
C GLU A 140 -18.47 17.28 24.43
N LYS A 141 -17.63 18.27 24.12
CA LYS A 141 -17.36 18.67 22.72
C LYS A 141 -16.77 17.53 21.87
N VAL A 142 -15.89 16.71 22.44
CA VAL A 142 -15.29 15.55 21.74
C VAL A 142 -16.35 14.46 21.53
N ALA A 143 -17.21 14.22 22.53
CA ALA A 143 -18.32 13.29 22.38
C ALA A 143 -19.28 13.72 21.26
N SER A 144 -19.59 15.02 21.15
CA SER A 144 -20.44 15.55 20.06
C SER A 144 -19.81 15.37 18.69
N ILE A 145 -18.52 15.70 18.53
CA ILE A 145 -17.79 15.48 17.27
C ILE A 145 -17.82 13.98 16.91
N LEU A 146 -17.54 13.10 17.87
CA LEU A 146 -17.47 11.67 17.64
C LEU A 146 -18.84 11.08 17.23
N ASN A 147 -19.93 11.56 17.80
CA ASN A 147 -21.28 11.12 17.42
C ASN A 147 -21.62 11.44 15.96
N GLU A 148 -21.10 12.54 15.42
CA GLU A 148 -21.26 12.87 14.00
C GLU A 148 -20.27 12.14 13.10
N LEU A 149 -19.08 11.84 13.61
CA LEU A 149 -17.97 11.22 12.88
C LEU A 149 -18.14 9.70 12.71
N GLU A 150 -18.90 9.03 13.57
CA GLU A 150 -19.17 7.60 13.47
C GLU A 150 -20.20 7.28 12.37
N PHE A 151 -19.74 7.37 11.13
CA PHE A 151 -20.54 7.19 9.93
C PHE A 151 -21.20 5.81 9.84
N ASP A 152 -22.42 5.81 9.32
CA ASP A 152 -23.16 4.58 9.02
C ASP A 152 -22.65 3.91 7.74
N GLU A 153 -22.81 2.60 7.63
CA GLU A 153 -22.42 1.82 6.46
C GLU A 153 -23.25 2.12 5.20
N SER A 154 -24.44 2.73 5.34
CA SER A 154 -25.31 3.08 4.22
C SER A 154 -24.79 4.27 3.41
N LEU A 155 -23.86 5.06 3.95
CA LEU A 155 -23.38 6.27 3.29
C LEU A 155 -22.47 5.94 2.11
N ASN A 156 -22.64 6.68 1.01
CA ASN A 156 -21.70 6.67 -0.11
C ASN A 156 -20.53 7.64 0.14
N THR A 157 -19.53 7.62 -0.75
CA THR A 157 -18.31 8.43 -0.61
C THR A 157 -18.62 9.92 -0.54
N GLU A 158 -19.53 10.38 -1.39
CA GLU A 158 -19.97 11.76 -1.50
C GLU A 158 -20.58 12.27 -0.19
N GLN A 159 -21.47 11.48 0.40
CA GLN A 159 -22.13 11.77 1.67
C GLN A 159 -21.15 11.75 2.84
N ILE A 160 -20.16 10.85 2.82
CA ILE A 160 -19.08 10.84 3.82
C ILE A 160 -18.31 12.16 3.76
N ILE A 161 -17.88 12.57 2.56
CA ILE A 161 -17.12 13.81 2.39
C ILE A 161 -17.96 15.03 2.79
N GLU A 162 -19.25 15.05 2.46
CA GLU A 162 -20.18 16.08 2.92
C GLU A 162 -20.29 16.13 4.44
N LYS A 163 -20.44 14.99 5.10
CA LYS A 163 -20.48 14.93 6.57
C LYS A 163 -19.18 15.42 7.20
N VAL A 164 -18.02 14.97 6.69
CA VAL A 164 -16.72 15.43 7.18
C VAL A 164 -16.61 16.94 7.05
N GLN A 165 -17.02 17.51 5.90
CA GLN A 165 -16.98 18.95 5.70
C GLN A 165 -17.93 19.70 6.64
N ASN A 166 -19.14 19.18 6.87
CA ASN A 166 -20.07 19.77 7.84
C ASN A 166 -19.50 19.74 9.27
N ILE A 167 -18.78 18.67 9.65
CA ILE A 167 -18.09 18.58 10.94
C ILE A 167 -16.98 19.63 11.01
N ILE A 168 -16.17 19.78 9.96
CA ILE A 168 -15.13 20.80 9.86
C ILE A 168 -15.75 22.20 10.03
N ASP A 169 -16.81 22.48 9.28
CA ASP A 169 -17.47 23.79 9.28
C ASP A 169 -18.13 24.09 10.63
N THR A 170 -18.75 23.10 11.27
CA THR A 170 -19.50 23.29 12.52
C THR A 170 -18.57 23.44 13.72
N TYR A 171 -17.56 22.57 13.83
CA TYR A 171 -16.75 22.47 15.05
C TYR A 171 -15.43 23.25 14.97
N PHE A 172 -14.97 23.58 13.76
CA PHE A 172 -13.64 24.14 13.51
C PHE A 172 -13.64 25.45 12.70
N ALA A 173 -14.72 25.83 11.98
CA ALA A 173 -14.72 27.07 11.17
C ALA A 173 -14.58 28.37 11.98
N VAL A 174 -15.06 28.41 13.23
CA VAL A 174 -14.99 29.62 14.06
C VAL A 174 -13.54 29.95 14.46
N SER A 175 -12.63 28.97 14.42
CA SER A 175 -11.21 29.16 14.76
C SER A 175 -10.33 29.44 13.53
N ASN A 176 -10.81 29.23 12.30
CA ASN A 176 -10.00 29.41 11.10
C ASN A 176 -10.85 29.93 9.92
N PRO A 177 -10.79 31.24 9.57
CA PRO A 177 -11.66 31.87 8.57
C PRO A 177 -11.44 31.41 7.12
N ARG A 178 -10.63 30.37 6.89
CA ARG A 178 -10.31 29.80 5.57
C ARG A 178 -11.29 28.72 5.12
N TYR A 179 -12.01 28.09 6.04
CA TYR A 179 -13.02 27.05 5.75
C TYR A 179 -14.43 27.64 5.59
N GLY A 180 -14.52 28.84 5.01
CA GLY A 180 -15.78 29.50 4.72
C GLY A 180 -16.31 29.12 3.35
N ARG A 181 -17.28 28.19 3.31
CA ARG A 181 -18.23 27.91 2.23
C ARG A 181 -17.63 27.41 0.91
N ASN A 182 -18.01 26.17 0.55
CA ASN A 182 -18.08 25.61 -0.82
C ASN A 182 -16.97 24.65 -1.30
N LEU A 183 -16.56 23.68 -0.48
CA LEU A 183 -15.74 22.55 -0.98
C LEU A 183 -16.58 21.49 -1.74
N LEU A 184 -17.84 21.24 -1.34
CA LEU A 184 -18.74 20.30 -2.04
C LEU A 184 -19.17 20.78 -3.43
N SER A 185 -19.49 22.07 -3.60
CA SER A 185 -19.95 22.55 -4.90
C SER A 185 -18.87 22.44 -5.98
N ALA A 186 -17.58 22.46 -5.59
CA ALA A 186 -16.46 22.21 -6.50
C ALA A 186 -16.33 20.72 -6.90
N ILE A 187 -16.63 19.79 -5.99
CA ILE A 187 -16.66 18.33 -6.26
C ILE A 187 -17.80 18.00 -7.22
N PHE A 188 -19.01 18.52 -6.96
CA PHE A 188 -20.21 18.14 -7.70
C PHE A 188 -20.49 18.98 -8.95
N SER A 189 -19.86 20.15 -9.11
CA SER A 189 -19.98 20.96 -10.34
C SER A 189 -18.99 20.55 -11.44
N SER A 190 -18.00 19.70 -11.14
CA SER A 190 -16.96 19.33 -12.10
C SER A 190 -17.37 18.11 -12.95
N LYS A 191 -18.39 18.29 -13.81
CA LYS A 191 -18.64 17.41 -14.96
C LYS A 191 -17.76 17.73 -16.18
N ASN A 192 -16.72 18.56 -16.02
CA ASN A 192 -15.81 18.90 -17.10
C ASN A 192 -14.36 18.61 -16.71
N LYS A 193 -13.78 17.65 -17.46
CA LYS A 193 -12.35 17.38 -17.60
C LYS A 193 -11.50 18.63 -17.40
N LEU A 194 -10.77 18.67 -16.30
CA LEU A 194 -9.63 19.57 -16.14
C LEU A 194 -8.42 18.72 -15.74
N GLN A 195 -7.55 18.55 -16.74
CA GLN A 195 -6.16 18.17 -16.55
C GLN A 195 -5.52 19.21 -15.65
N ILE A 196 -5.21 18.84 -14.41
CA ILE A 196 -4.36 19.62 -13.53
C ILE A 196 -3.15 18.74 -13.23
N GLY A 197 -2.03 19.10 -13.87
CA GLY A 197 -0.75 18.46 -13.62
C GLY A 197 -0.31 18.74 -12.19
N ASN A 198 -0.03 17.67 -11.44
CA ASN A 198 0.47 17.69 -10.07
C ASN A 198 1.72 18.58 -9.91
N PRO A 199 1.64 19.69 -9.17
CA PRO A 199 2.80 20.40 -8.68
C PRO A 199 2.98 20.07 -7.18
N PHE A 200 4.18 19.62 -6.79
CA PHE A 200 4.68 19.46 -5.42
C PHE A 200 4.30 18.19 -4.63
N LEU A 201 5.01 17.10 -4.96
CA LEU A 201 5.74 16.32 -3.96
C LEU A 201 6.75 17.24 -3.25
N LYS A 202 6.45 17.66 -2.00
CA LYS A 202 7.41 18.00 -0.93
C LYS A 202 6.69 18.66 0.26
N LEU A 203 6.37 17.88 1.29
CA LEU A 203 6.60 18.32 2.66
C LEU A 203 6.81 17.11 3.57
N ARG A 204 7.92 17.13 4.30
CA ARG A 204 8.39 16.09 5.22
C ARG A 204 8.58 16.74 6.58
N ARG A 205 8.21 16.05 7.67
CA ARG A 205 8.88 16.05 9.00
C ARG A 205 8.32 14.89 9.83
N ALA A 206 9.08 14.09 10.58
CA ALA A 206 10.43 14.26 11.16
C ALA A 206 11.25 12.92 11.09
N LYS A 207 12.45 12.91 10.50
CA LYS A 207 13.82 12.88 11.12
C LYS A 207 14.23 11.56 11.82
N LEU A 208 14.92 10.70 11.08
CA LEU A 208 16.14 10.00 11.53
C LEU A 208 17.24 10.15 10.44
N PRO A 209 18.54 10.11 10.80
CA PRO A 209 19.62 10.52 9.91
C PRO A 209 20.16 9.34 9.10
N SER A 210 20.24 9.46 7.78
CA SER A 210 21.40 8.95 7.04
C SER A 210 21.41 9.49 5.60
N ARG A 211 22.51 10.18 5.30
CA ARG A 211 23.37 10.00 4.13
C ARG A 211 22.71 9.74 2.77
N SER A 212 22.78 10.80 1.96
CA SER A 212 22.85 10.84 0.50
C SER A 212 22.99 9.49 -0.21
N ARG A 213 21.99 9.16 -1.04
CA ARG A 213 22.18 8.40 -2.27
C ARG A 213 21.17 8.93 -3.30
N ASN A 214 21.70 9.69 -4.25
CA ASN A 214 21.05 9.92 -5.54
C ASN A 214 20.76 8.57 -6.17
N ASN A 215 19.54 8.37 -6.67
CA ASN A 215 19.35 7.70 -7.96
C ASN A 215 17.95 8.01 -8.50
N GLU A 216 17.99 8.52 -9.72
CA GLU A 216 16.88 8.82 -10.60
C GLU A 216 16.16 7.52 -11.00
N SER A 217 14.90 7.37 -10.59
CA SER A 217 13.97 6.46 -11.24
C SER A 217 13.07 7.25 -12.18
N SER A 218 13.33 7.08 -13.47
CA SER A 218 12.56 7.61 -14.59
C SER A 218 11.16 7.01 -14.60
N GLU A 219 10.14 7.85 -14.44
CA GLU A 219 8.73 7.52 -14.68
C GLU A 219 8.50 7.32 -16.19
N VAL A 220 7.86 6.21 -16.56
CA VAL A 220 7.23 6.03 -17.88
C VAL A 220 5.72 6.12 -17.68
N ARG A 221 5.15 7.28 -18.01
CA ARG A 221 3.71 7.47 -18.16
C ARG A 221 3.30 7.08 -19.57
N GLU A 222 2.33 6.18 -19.72
CA GLU A 222 1.60 6.02 -20.98
C GLU A 222 0.36 6.93 -20.96
N ASN A 223 0.29 7.85 -21.93
CA ASN A 223 -0.93 8.55 -22.30
C ASN A 223 -1.07 8.45 -23.83
N LYS A 224 -2.21 7.95 -24.32
CA LYS A 224 -2.62 7.97 -25.73
C LYS A 224 -3.52 9.21 -25.92
N LYS A 225 -3.47 10.00 -27.00
CA LYS A 225 -3.26 9.71 -28.43
C LYS A 225 -2.98 11.05 -29.16
N LYS A 226 -2.01 11.09 -30.07
CA LYS A 226 -2.08 11.87 -31.32
C LYS A 226 -1.31 11.13 -32.41
N GLU A 227 -1.91 11.05 -33.60
CA GLU A 227 -1.26 10.57 -34.81
C GLU A 227 -0.07 11.47 -35.14
N GLY A 228 1.11 10.85 -35.24
CA GLY A 228 2.38 11.52 -35.51
C GLY A 228 3.53 10.76 -34.83
N ASN A 229 4.30 10.03 -35.63
CA ASN A 229 5.54 9.31 -35.26
C ASN A 229 5.41 8.11 -34.30
N LYS A 230 4.92 6.98 -34.85
CA LYS A 230 5.06 5.62 -34.29
C LYS A 230 6.53 5.20 -34.03
N THR A 231 7.50 5.91 -34.59
CA THR A 231 8.95 5.63 -34.47
C THR A 231 9.57 6.16 -33.18
N LEU A 232 9.12 7.32 -32.67
CA LEU A 232 9.67 7.93 -31.45
C LEU A 232 9.20 7.21 -30.16
N TRP A 233 7.95 6.75 -30.13
CA TRP A 233 7.42 5.94 -29.02
C TRP A 233 8.07 4.57 -28.92
N ARG A 234 8.43 3.96 -30.06
CA ARG A 234 9.11 2.66 -30.08
C ARG A 234 10.52 2.77 -29.50
N GLY A 235 11.29 3.79 -29.87
CA GLY A 235 12.63 4.03 -29.34
C GLY A 235 12.67 4.36 -27.84
N PHE A 236 11.66 5.08 -27.33
CA PHE A 236 11.55 5.36 -25.89
C PHE A 236 11.20 4.10 -25.08
N MET A 237 10.29 3.28 -25.58
CA MET A 237 9.89 2.01 -24.96
C MET A 237 11.00 0.95 -25.04
N GLU A 238 11.76 0.92 -26.14
CA GLU A 238 12.98 0.12 -26.31
C GLU A 238 14.08 0.55 -25.31
N TYR A 239 14.27 1.86 -25.10
CA TYR A 239 15.23 2.39 -24.12
C TYR A 239 14.87 2.04 -22.67
N THR A 240 13.59 2.15 -22.30
CA THR A 240 13.12 1.82 -20.96
C THR A 240 13.17 0.32 -20.70
N ASN A 241 12.84 -0.51 -21.70
CA ASN A 241 12.97 -1.96 -21.61
C ASN A 241 14.43 -2.40 -21.47
N LYS A 242 15.34 -1.75 -22.19
CA LYS A 242 16.78 -2.04 -22.07
C LYS A 242 17.32 -1.70 -20.67
N LYS A 243 16.95 -0.54 -20.11
CA LYS A 243 17.34 -0.14 -18.75
C LYS A 243 16.72 -1.06 -17.69
N SER A 244 15.48 -1.49 -17.86
CA SER A 244 14.82 -2.47 -16.99
C SER A 244 15.50 -3.85 -17.05
N ARG A 245 15.90 -4.30 -18.24
CA ARG A 245 16.66 -5.55 -18.43
C ARG A 245 18.04 -5.48 -17.80
N GLU A 246 18.75 -4.37 -17.96
CA GLU A 246 20.05 -4.15 -17.30
C GLU A 246 19.91 -4.16 -15.77
N ASN A 247 18.86 -3.55 -15.22
CA ASN A 247 18.56 -3.58 -13.79
C ASN A 247 18.25 -5.01 -13.31
N ILE A 248 17.42 -5.77 -14.03
CA ILE A 248 17.09 -7.16 -13.69
C ILE A 248 18.36 -8.03 -13.74
N GLN A 249 19.23 -7.84 -14.72
CA GLN A 249 20.50 -8.56 -14.81
C GLN A 249 21.45 -8.22 -13.65
N ASN A 250 21.48 -6.97 -13.20
CA ASN A 250 22.27 -6.56 -12.04
C ASN A 250 21.74 -7.15 -10.71
N LEU A 251 20.45 -7.49 -10.65
CA LEU A 251 19.80 -8.02 -9.44
C LEU A 251 19.81 -9.55 -9.38
N TYR A 252 19.63 -10.20 -10.52
CA TYR A 252 19.35 -11.65 -10.60
C TYR A 252 20.39 -12.42 -11.43
N GLY A 253 21.32 -11.74 -12.10
CA GLY A 253 22.32 -12.34 -12.97
C GLY A 253 21.97 -12.25 -14.45
N ASN A 254 22.95 -12.58 -15.30
CA ASN A 254 22.87 -12.46 -16.76
C ASN A 254 21.74 -13.31 -17.32
N SER A 255 21.16 -12.86 -18.43
CA SER A 255 20.18 -13.66 -19.17
C SER A 255 20.86 -14.85 -19.84
N LEU A 256 20.25 -16.03 -19.72
CA LEU A 256 20.66 -17.26 -20.39
C LEU A 256 20.30 -17.21 -21.89
N LEU A 257 19.19 -16.57 -22.21
CA LEU A 257 18.64 -16.50 -23.56
C LEU A 257 18.94 -15.16 -24.20
N THR A 258 19.12 -15.20 -25.52
CA THR A 258 19.24 -13.98 -26.34
C THR A 258 17.90 -13.23 -26.38
N GLU A 259 17.96 -11.93 -26.66
CA GLU A 259 16.75 -11.10 -26.70
C GLU A 259 15.72 -11.60 -27.73
N ALA A 260 16.18 -12.10 -28.89
CA ALA A 260 15.30 -12.67 -29.91
C ALA A 260 14.58 -13.93 -29.43
N GLN A 261 15.26 -14.80 -28.68
CA GLN A 261 14.65 -16.00 -28.10
C GLN A 261 13.60 -15.64 -27.04
N ILE A 262 13.90 -14.64 -26.21
CA ILE A 262 12.97 -14.16 -25.18
C ILE A 262 11.72 -13.55 -25.82
N GLN A 263 11.88 -12.70 -26.83
CA GLN A 263 10.73 -12.10 -27.53
C GLN A 263 9.82 -13.16 -28.16
N THR A 264 10.40 -14.24 -28.69
CA THR A 264 9.64 -15.37 -29.26
C THR A 264 8.88 -16.14 -28.17
N LEU A 265 9.48 -16.32 -26.99
CA LEU A 265 8.82 -16.96 -25.85
C LEU A 265 7.73 -16.05 -25.25
N GLU A 266 8.00 -14.75 -25.13
CA GLU A 266 7.02 -13.76 -24.66
C GLU A 266 5.81 -13.70 -25.60
N SER A 267 5.99 -13.74 -26.92
CA SER A 267 4.85 -13.76 -27.85
C SER A 267 4.01 -15.03 -27.76
N THR A 268 4.60 -16.13 -27.30
CA THR A 268 3.94 -17.44 -27.18
C THR A 268 3.28 -17.64 -25.81
N LEU A 269 3.96 -17.24 -24.74
CA LEU A 269 3.58 -17.53 -23.35
C LEU A 269 2.90 -16.35 -22.66
N CYS A 270 3.27 -15.12 -23.01
CA CYS A 270 2.74 -13.91 -22.39
C CYS A 270 1.52 -13.39 -23.17
N VAL A 271 0.48 -14.22 -23.23
CA VAL A 271 -0.81 -13.92 -23.87
C VAL A 271 -1.89 -13.56 -22.85
N ASP A 272 -3.03 -13.04 -23.32
CA ASP A 272 -4.18 -12.61 -22.51
C ASP A 272 -3.80 -11.70 -21.34
N ASN A 273 -4.00 -12.17 -20.11
CA ASN A 273 -3.73 -11.43 -18.87
C ASN A 273 -2.24 -11.17 -18.64
N HIS A 274 -1.37 -11.91 -19.33
CA HIS A 274 0.09 -11.77 -19.24
C HIS A 274 0.68 -10.95 -20.40
N LYS A 275 -0.17 -10.34 -21.24
CA LYS A 275 0.27 -9.52 -22.36
C LYS A 275 1.06 -8.30 -21.86
N GLY A 276 2.32 -8.20 -22.30
CA GLY A 276 3.25 -7.15 -21.87
C GLY A 276 4.14 -7.54 -20.68
N CYS A 277 4.06 -8.76 -20.18
CA CYS A 277 5.05 -9.30 -19.25
C CYS A 277 6.37 -9.60 -19.96
N HIS A 278 7.47 -9.52 -19.19
CA HIS A 278 8.80 -9.88 -19.66
C HIS A 278 9.36 -11.09 -18.93
N LEU A 279 9.94 -12.02 -19.68
CA LEU A 279 10.56 -13.23 -19.16
C LEU A 279 12.06 -13.03 -19.00
N HIS A 280 12.59 -13.40 -17.83
CA HIS A 280 14.03 -13.38 -17.54
C HIS A 280 14.49 -14.76 -17.08
N PHE A 281 15.32 -15.41 -17.90
CA PHE A 281 15.92 -16.70 -17.58
C PHE A 281 17.36 -16.49 -17.15
N THR A 282 17.74 -16.95 -15.97
CA THR A 282 19.11 -16.78 -15.46
C THR A 282 19.56 -17.97 -14.62
N ARG A 283 20.87 -18.24 -14.62
CA ARG A 283 21.53 -19.17 -13.70
C ARG A 283 22.05 -18.50 -12.42
N GLY A 284 21.88 -17.17 -12.31
CA GLY A 284 22.46 -16.39 -11.22
C GLY A 284 23.94 -16.03 -11.44
N ASP A 285 24.44 -16.21 -12.67
CA ASP A 285 25.83 -15.87 -13.01
C ASP A 285 25.94 -14.38 -13.38
N TYR A 286 26.93 -13.69 -12.84
CA TYR A 286 27.17 -12.27 -13.09
C TYR A 286 28.34 -12.06 -14.05
N SER A 287 28.24 -11.08 -14.94
CA SER A 287 29.38 -10.70 -15.79
C SER A 287 30.47 -10.02 -14.96
N GLN A 288 31.72 -10.10 -15.41
CA GLN A 288 32.87 -9.46 -14.73
C GLN A 288 32.66 -7.94 -14.57
N LYS A 289 31.95 -7.31 -15.51
CA LYS A 289 31.54 -5.90 -15.46
C LYS A 289 30.46 -5.64 -14.37
N SER A 290 29.53 -6.58 -14.18
CA SER A 290 28.49 -6.50 -13.15
C SER A 290 29.04 -6.73 -11.73
N LEU A 291 30.10 -7.53 -11.61
CA LEU A 291 30.79 -7.83 -10.33
C LEU A 291 31.68 -6.68 -9.82
N MET A 292 32.03 -5.70 -10.66
CA MET A 292 32.71 -4.47 -10.23
C MET A 292 31.80 -3.57 -9.36
N GLY A 293 30.47 -3.76 -9.44
CA GLY A 293 29.53 -3.11 -8.54
C GLY A 293 29.58 -3.73 -7.14
N THR A 294 29.87 -2.93 -6.11
CA THR A 294 29.97 -3.38 -4.71
C THR A 294 28.70 -4.08 -4.21
N GLU A 295 27.53 -3.65 -4.69
CA GLU A 295 26.22 -4.19 -4.31
C GLU A 295 25.94 -5.57 -4.92
N ALA A 296 26.24 -5.78 -6.20
CA ALA A 296 25.99 -7.06 -6.88
C ALA A 296 26.91 -8.17 -6.35
N ASN A 297 28.16 -7.81 -6.04
CA ASN A 297 29.13 -8.75 -5.46
C ASN A 297 28.74 -9.17 -4.04
N TYR A 298 28.32 -8.21 -3.20
CA TYR A 298 27.81 -8.51 -1.85
C TYR A 298 26.61 -9.47 -1.87
N ARG A 299 25.66 -9.24 -2.78
CA ARG A 299 24.47 -10.09 -2.92
C ARG A 299 24.78 -11.48 -3.45
N LEU A 300 25.69 -11.59 -4.41
CA LEU A 300 26.15 -12.88 -4.90
C LEU A 300 26.78 -13.68 -3.75
N LYS A 301 27.65 -13.05 -2.95
CA LYS A 301 28.24 -13.70 -1.79
C LYS A 301 27.19 -14.17 -0.79
N ALA A 302 26.25 -13.30 -0.43
CA ALA A 302 25.15 -13.65 0.47
C ALA A 302 24.28 -14.81 -0.06
N ALA A 303 24.02 -14.84 -1.37
CA ALA A 303 23.26 -15.92 -2.00
C ALA A 303 24.02 -17.25 -2.00
N ILE A 304 25.34 -17.23 -2.18
CA ILE A 304 26.21 -18.41 -2.09
C ILE A 304 26.24 -18.92 -0.65
N ASP A 305 26.48 -18.05 0.33
CA ASP A 305 26.51 -18.39 1.76
C ASP A 305 25.16 -19.00 2.18
N GLN A 306 24.04 -18.39 1.77
CA GLN A 306 22.71 -18.91 2.04
C GLN A 306 22.45 -20.26 1.35
N ARG A 307 22.97 -20.47 0.13
CA ARG A 307 22.86 -21.75 -0.57
C ARG A 307 23.59 -22.86 0.18
N GLU A 308 24.78 -22.59 0.71
CA GLU A 308 25.53 -23.56 1.52
C GLU A 308 24.75 -23.91 2.79
N LEU A 309 24.27 -22.91 3.53
CA LEU A 309 23.41 -23.12 4.71
C LEU A 309 22.17 -23.96 4.39
N ASN A 310 21.49 -23.66 3.27
CA ASN A 310 20.32 -24.40 2.84
C ASN A 310 20.66 -25.86 2.47
N ARG A 311 21.82 -26.10 1.84
CA ARG A 311 22.28 -27.47 1.52
C ARG A 311 22.60 -28.25 2.79
N ASP A 312 23.30 -27.64 3.73
CA ASP A 312 23.65 -28.28 5.00
C ASP A 312 22.40 -28.59 5.83
N PHE A 313 21.45 -27.64 5.87
CA PHE A 313 20.14 -27.86 6.49
C PHE A 313 19.37 -28.99 5.80
N PHE A 314 19.39 -29.05 4.46
CA PHE A 314 18.71 -30.10 3.71
C PHE A 314 19.32 -31.48 3.96
N HIS A 315 20.66 -31.58 3.95
CA HIS A 315 21.38 -32.83 4.16
C HIS A 315 21.31 -33.32 5.60
N SER A 316 21.40 -32.42 6.59
CA SER A 316 21.21 -32.79 8.01
C SER A 316 19.81 -33.32 8.29
N ASN A 317 18.80 -32.89 7.54
CA ASN A 317 17.40 -33.29 7.70
C ASN A 317 16.90 -34.21 6.58
N ILE A 318 17.80 -34.94 5.91
CA ILE A 318 17.44 -35.65 4.67
C ILE A 318 16.30 -36.64 4.85
N THR A 319 16.25 -37.37 5.97
CA THR A 319 15.18 -38.35 6.27
C THR A 319 13.82 -37.68 6.46
N ILE A 320 13.78 -36.50 7.09
CA ILE A 320 12.53 -35.76 7.29
C ILE A 320 12.05 -35.20 5.94
N ASN A 321 12.98 -34.63 5.17
CA ASN A 321 12.69 -34.04 3.87
C ASN A 321 12.17 -35.09 2.89
N THR A 322 12.82 -36.26 2.78
CA THR A 322 12.38 -37.35 1.90
C THR A 322 11.01 -37.88 2.27
N ASN A 323 10.75 -38.12 3.57
CA ASN A 323 9.43 -38.55 4.04
C ASN A 323 8.34 -37.52 3.75
N THR A 324 8.65 -36.24 3.90
CA THR A 324 7.72 -35.15 3.60
C THR A 324 7.43 -35.06 2.10
N ILE A 325 8.45 -35.20 1.26
CA ILE A 325 8.31 -35.26 -0.21
C ILE A 325 7.45 -36.44 -0.62
N ILE A 326 7.65 -37.63 -0.05
CA ILE A 326 6.83 -38.82 -0.35
C ILE A 326 5.38 -38.59 0.04
N LYS A 327 5.11 -38.05 1.22
CA LYS A 327 3.75 -37.73 1.67
C LYS A 327 3.06 -36.74 0.74
N LEU A 328 3.72 -35.63 0.40
CA LEU A 328 3.19 -34.63 -0.52
C LEU A 328 2.94 -35.21 -1.91
N THR A 329 3.88 -36.02 -2.41
CA THR A 329 3.74 -36.72 -3.70
C THR A 329 2.52 -37.64 -3.69
N ASN A 330 2.29 -38.38 -2.62
CA ASN A 330 1.12 -39.25 -2.49
C ASN A 330 -0.18 -38.46 -2.40
N ILE A 331 -0.20 -37.32 -1.71
CA ILE A 331 -1.37 -36.43 -1.68
C ILE A 331 -1.69 -35.96 -3.10
N ILE A 332 -0.70 -35.45 -3.84
CA ILE A 332 -0.90 -34.97 -5.22
C ILE A 332 -1.40 -36.10 -6.15
N LYS A 333 -0.80 -37.29 -6.04
CA LYS A 333 -1.25 -38.46 -6.81
C LYS A 333 -2.69 -38.84 -6.47
N ASN A 334 -3.05 -38.86 -5.19
CA ASN A 334 -4.40 -39.19 -4.77
C ASN A 334 -5.41 -38.15 -5.25
N THR A 335 -5.08 -36.85 -5.18
CA THR A 335 -5.96 -35.81 -5.74
C THR A 335 -6.15 -35.95 -7.24
N MET A 336 -5.08 -36.30 -7.99
CA MET A 336 -5.18 -36.53 -9.44
C MET A 336 -5.96 -37.80 -9.81
N LEU A 337 -6.03 -38.80 -8.91
CA LEU A 337 -6.80 -40.04 -9.13
C LEU A 337 -8.27 -39.91 -8.73
N VAL A 338 -8.65 -38.92 -7.92
CA VAL A 338 -10.04 -38.66 -7.51
C VAL A 338 -10.81 -37.88 -8.59
N ASP A 339 -10.11 -37.22 -9.51
CA ASP A 339 -10.69 -36.48 -10.65
C ASP A 339 -10.77 -37.32 -11.96
N LEU A 340 -10.59 -38.64 -11.87
CA LEU A 340 -10.83 -39.64 -12.92
C LEU A 340 -11.98 -40.57 -12.49
#